data_AF-A0A0M6WHK6-F1
#
_entry.id   AF-A0A0M6WHK6-F1
#
_cell.length_a   1.000
_cell.length_b   1.000
_cell.length_c   1.000
_cell.angle_alpha   90.00
_cell.angle_beta   90.00
_cell.angle_gamma   90.00
#
_symmetry.space_group_name_H-M   'P 1'
#
loop_
_entity.id
_entity.type
_entity.pdbx_description
1 polymer ?
#
loop_
_entity_poly.entity_id
_entity_poly.type
_entity_poly.pdbx_seq_one_letter_code
_entity_poly.pdbx_strand_id
1 'polypeptide(L)'
;MSERNRNQKRRDKKGRILRNGESQRADGRYAFVYTDCFGKQKFLYSWKLESIDPLPAGRRPCQSLREKEKAILRDINDGITPYGDNLTVLELVKKYIGQKTGVRHNTRANYNFVINIIKKEKFGTLRIDKVKLSDAKAWLIKL
;
A
#
# COMPACT_ATOMS: atom_id res chain seq x y z
N MET A 1 -14.73 -15.40 -35.26
CA MET A 1 -14.84 -14.20 -34.39
C MET A 1 -13.44 -13.60 -34.29
N SER A 2 -13.28 -12.35 -34.74
CA SER A 2 -12.04 -11.78 -35.27
C SER A 2 -10.98 -11.40 -34.24
N GLU A 3 -9.70 -11.66 -34.58
CA GLU A 3 -8.48 -11.31 -33.83
C GLU A 3 -8.21 -9.79 -33.70
N ARG A 4 -9.13 -8.92 -34.13
CA ARG A 4 -8.94 -7.46 -34.19
C ARG A 4 -9.09 -6.73 -32.85
N ASN A 5 -9.42 -7.43 -31.76
CA ASN A 5 -9.68 -6.78 -30.46
C ASN A 5 -8.59 -6.95 -29.39
N ARG A 6 -7.44 -7.56 -29.71
CA ARG A 6 -6.35 -7.74 -28.72
C ARG A 6 -5.50 -6.48 -28.46
N ASN A 7 -5.68 -5.40 -29.23
CA ASN A 7 -4.80 -4.22 -29.14
C ASN A 7 -5.54 -2.87 -29.03
N GLN A 8 -6.83 -2.87 -28.70
CA GLN A 8 -7.56 -1.62 -28.44
C GLN A 8 -7.16 -1.06 -27.08
N LYS A 9 -6.22 -0.10 -27.10
CA LYS A 9 -5.87 0.68 -25.92
C LYS A 9 -7.07 1.51 -25.47
N ARG A 10 -7.35 1.51 -24.16
CA ARG A 10 -8.42 2.31 -23.55
C ARG A 10 -8.11 3.79 -23.78
N ARG A 11 -9.14 4.58 -24.09
CA ARG A 11 -9.03 6.02 -24.31
C ARG A 11 -10.00 6.78 -23.40
N ASP A 12 -9.64 8.02 -23.06
CA ASP A 12 -10.53 8.94 -22.38
C ASP A 12 -11.52 9.61 -23.35
N LYS A 13 -12.48 10.37 -22.82
CA LYS A 13 -13.45 11.16 -23.61
C LYS A 13 -12.80 12.17 -24.56
N LYS A 14 -11.53 12.52 -24.35
CA LYS A 14 -10.74 13.44 -25.17
C LYS A 14 -9.84 12.70 -26.19
N GLY A 15 -9.96 11.38 -26.30
CA GLY A 15 -9.18 10.55 -27.22
C GLY A 15 -7.76 10.18 -26.75
N ARG A 16 -7.36 10.59 -25.54
CA ARG A 16 -6.04 10.30 -24.96
C ARG A 16 -5.97 8.86 -24.51
N ILE A 17 -4.81 8.22 -24.72
CA ILE A 17 -4.59 6.83 -24.33
C ILE A 17 -4.38 6.75 -22.82
N LEU A 18 -5.17 5.89 -22.17
CA LEU A 18 -5.04 5.54 -20.76
C LEU A 18 -4.06 4.38 -20.58
N ARG A 19 -3.20 4.48 -19.57
CA ARG A 19 -2.25 3.44 -19.18
C ARG A 19 -2.96 2.29 -18.45
N ASN A 20 -2.24 1.19 -18.24
CA ASN A 20 -2.75 0.07 -17.46
C ASN A 20 -3.08 0.52 -16.03
N GLY A 21 -4.24 0.14 -15.52
CA GLY A 21 -4.75 0.60 -14.22
C GLY A 21 -5.43 1.96 -14.24
N GLU A 22 -5.26 2.78 -15.29
CA GLU A 22 -5.98 4.03 -15.45
C GLU A 22 -7.41 3.80 -16.01
N SER A 23 -8.34 4.62 -15.56
CA SER A 23 -9.72 4.66 -16.04
C SER A 23 -10.30 6.06 -15.88
N GLN A 24 -11.31 6.41 -16.68
CA GLN A 24 -12.07 7.64 -16.51
C GLN A 24 -13.47 7.30 -16.01
N ARG A 25 -13.93 7.98 -14.95
CA ARG A 25 -15.28 7.84 -14.41
C ARG A 25 -16.29 8.66 -15.19
N ALA A 26 -17.58 8.36 -15.01
CA ALA A 26 -18.69 9.05 -15.65
C ALA A 26 -18.67 10.58 -15.38
N ASP A 27 -18.35 10.94 -14.14
CA ASP A 27 -18.18 12.28 -13.59
C ASP A 27 -16.89 13.01 -14.07
N GLY A 28 -16.09 12.39 -14.93
CA GLY A 28 -14.93 13.01 -15.58
C GLY A 28 -13.63 12.92 -14.79
N ARG A 29 -13.68 12.46 -13.53
CA ARG A 29 -12.50 12.14 -12.73
C ARG A 29 -11.75 10.96 -13.33
N TYR A 30 -10.42 11.03 -13.28
CA TYR A 30 -9.56 9.90 -13.57
C TYR A 30 -9.34 9.07 -12.29
N ALA A 31 -9.27 7.76 -12.47
CA ALA A 31 -9.01 6.80 -11.42
C ALA A 31 -7.85 5.88 -11.82
N PHE A 32 -6.94 5.64 -10.89
CA PHE A 32 -5.85 4.68 -11.05
C PHE A 32 -5.98 3.58 -10.00
N VAL A 33 -5.87 2.34 -10.47
CA VAL A 33 -6.01 1.13 -9.66
C VAL A 33 -4.64 0.50 -9.51
N TYR A 34 -4.23 0.25 -8.26
CA TYR A 34 -2.99 -0.44 -7.97
C TYR A 34 -3.16 -1.45 -6.84
N THR A 35 -2.29 -2.44 -6.84
CA THR A 35 -2.17 -3.41 -5.75
C THR A 35 -1.07 -2.93 -4.81
N ASP A 36 -1.41 -2.78 -3.54
CA ASP A 36 -0.46 -2.42 -2.50
C ASP A 36 0.51 -3.57 -2.18
N CYS A 37 1.57 -3.32 -1.43
CA CYS A 37 2.55 -4.33 -0.99
C CYS A 37 1.92 -5.46 -0.14
N PHE A 38 0.71 -5.24 0.38
CA PHE A 38 -0.10 -6.21 1.13
C PHE A 38 -1.10 -7.00 0.26
N GLY A 39 -1.07 -6.84 -1.06
CA GLY A 39 -2.00 -7.52 -1.98
C GLY A 39 -3.41 -6.91 -2.01
N LYS A 40 -3.65 -5.79 -1.30
CA LYS A 40 -4.95 -5.10 -1.30
C LYS A 40 -5.03 -4.11 -2.46
N GLN A 41 -6.16 -4.12 -3.16
CA GLN A 41 -6.43 -3.20 -4.25
C GLN A 41 -6.83 -1.82 -3.72
N LYS A 42 -6.12 -0.77 -4.17
CA LYS A 42 -6.37 0.63 -3.81
C LYS A 42 -6.74 1.44 -5.05
N PHE A 43 -7.53 2.48 -4.82
CA PHE A 43 -8.01 3.38 -5.86
C PHE A 43 -7.54 4.81 -5.57
N LEU A 44 -6.90 5.40 -6.56
CA LEU A 44 -6.45 6.78 -6.54
C LEU A 44 -7.33 7.61 -7.47
N TYR A 45 -7.65 8.85 -7.09
CA TYR A 45 -8.48 9.74 -7.92
C TYR A 45 -7.79 11.08 -8.18
N SER A 46 -8.02 11.62 -9.38
CA SER A 46 -7.67 13.00 -9.71
C SER A 46 -8.61 13.58 -10.78
N TRP A 47 -8.74 14.91 -10.81
CA TRP A 47 -9.43 15.63 -11.89
C TRP A 47 -8.56 15.80 -13.13
N LYS A 48 -7.24 15.71 -12.97
CA LYS A 48 -6.25 15.89 -14.04
C LYS A 48 -5.58 14.55 -14.36
N LEU A 49 -5.35 14.27 -15.64
CA LEU A 49 -4.55 13.12 -16.04
C LEU A 49 -3.05 13.47 -15.99
N GLU A 50 -2.69 14.61 -16.60
CA GLU A 50 -1.35 15.20 -16.58
C GLU A 50 -1.32 16.53 -15.82
N SER A 51 -0.14 16.97 -15.37
CA SER A 51 0.02 18.19 -14.58
C SER A 51 -0.41 19.47 -15.31
N ILE A 52 -0.20 19.47 -16.63
CA ILE A 52 -0.51 20.57 -17.56
C ILE A 52 -2.02 20.71 -17.78
N ASP A 53 -2.83 19.69 -17.45
CA ASP A 53 -4.27 19.74 -17.67
C ASP A 53 -4.94 20.86 -16.85
N PRO A 54 -5.92 21.58 -17.43
CA PRO A 54 -6.70 22.56 -16.70
C PRO A 54 -7.63 21.88 -15.69
N LEU A 55 -7.91 22.56 -14.57
CA LEU A 55 -8.92 22.12 -13.60
C LEU A 55 -10.33 22.45 -14.11
N PRO A 56 -11.31 21.59 -13.84
CA PRO A 56 -12.71 21.97 -13.99
C PRO A 56 -13.04 23.17 -13.09
N ALA A 57 -13.88 24.07 -13.58
CA ALA A 57 -14.30 25.27 -12.85
C ALA A 57 -14.83 24.94 -11.45
N GLY A 58 -14.41 25.71 -10.44
CA GLY A 58 -14.85 25.54 -9.05
C GLY A 58 -14.21 24.37 -8.29
N ARG A 59 -13.22 23.67 -8.86
CA ARG A 59 -12.50 22.59 -8.15
C ARG A 59 -11.21 23.09 -7.50
N ARG A 60 -10.89 22.53 -6.33
CA ARG A 60 -9.64 22.80 -5.62
C ARG A 60 -8.43 22.33 -6.45
N PRO A 61 -7.29 23.03 -6.37
CA PRO A 61 -6.07 22.57 -7.00
C PRO A 61 -5.68 21.19 -6.47
N CYS A 62 -5.39 20.27 -7.39
CA CYS A 62 -5.01 18.90 -7.07
C CYS A 62 -3.88 18.43 -8.00
N GLN A 63 -3.02 17.57 -7.46
CA GLN A 63 -2.00 16.86 -8.25
C GLN A 63 -2.63 15.97 -9.32
N SER A 64 -1.93 15.80 -10.43
CA SER A 64 -2.38 14.93 -11.52
C SER A 64 -2.35 13.46 -11.15
N LEU A 65 -3.11 12.63 -11.88
CA LEU A 65 -3.15 11.20 -11.65
C LEU A 65 -1.76 10.56 -11.81
N ARG A 66 -1.02 10.94 -12.86
CA ARG A 66 0.30 10.38 -13.16
C ARG A 66 1.40 10.82 -12.20
N GLU A 67 1.33 12.03 -11.64
CA GLU A 67 2.25 12.45 -10.57
C GLU A 67 2.04 11.63 -9.31
N LYS A 68 0.78 11.43 -8.92
CA LYS A 68 0.41 10.60 -7.77
C LYS A 68 0.77 9.13 -7.98
N GLU A 69 0.55 8.59 -9.18
CA GLU A 69 1.03 7.27 -9.59
C GLU A 69 2.55 7.15 -9.41
N LYS A 70 3.32 8.13 -9.93
CA LYS A 70 4.79 8.13 -9.82
C LYS A 70 5.29 8.25 -8.37
N ALA A 71 4.55 8.92 -7.50
CA ALA A 71 4.86 8.96 -6.07
C ALA A 71 4.65 7.57 -5.44
N ILE A 72 3.46 6.98 -5.63
CA ILE A 72 3.15 5.64 -5.10
C ILE A 72 4.12 4.57 -5.61
N LEU A 73 4.45 4.59 -6.91
CA LEU A 73 5.37 3.61 -7.47
C LEU A 73 6.79 3.76 -6.89
N ARG A 74 7.23 5.00 -6.62
CA ARG A 74 8.50 5.23 -5.90
C ARG A 74 8.42 4.66 -4.48
N ASP A 75 7.36 5.01 -3.76
CA ASP A 75 7.16 4.54 -2.38
C ASP A 75 7.11 3.00 -2.30
N ILE A 76 6.45 2.34 -3.26
CA ILE A 76 6.43 0.88 -3.39
C ILE A 76 7.84 0.32 -3.67
N ASN A 77 8.57 0.90 -4.62
CA ASN A 77 9.91 0.46 -5.00
C ASN A 77 10.92 0.64 -3.86
N ASP A 78 10.83 1.75 -3.13
CA ASP A 78 11.70 2.05 -1.99
C ASP A 78 11.32 1.21 -0.75
N GLY A 79 10.22 0.44 -0.82
CA GLY A 79 9.67 -0.31 0.31
C GLY A 79 9.16 0.59 1.45
N ILE A 80 9.22 1.91 1.25
CA ILE A 80 8.68 2.93 2.13
C ILE A 80 7.19 2.93 1.88
N THR A 81 6.45 2.11 2.62
CA THR A 81 5.00 2.13 2.48
C THR A 81 4.52 3.52 2.93
N PRO A 82 3.94 4.37 2.06
CA PRO A 82 3.59 5.75 2.39
C PRO A 82 2.45 5.81 3.41
N TYR A 83 1.77 4.67 3.56
CA TYR A 83 0.83 4.38 4.62
C TYR A 83 1.27 3.07 5.24
N GLY A 84 1.98 3.12 6.37
CA GLY A 84 2.12 2.00 7.31
C GLY A 84 0.75 1.62 7.88
N ASP A 85 -0.16 1.20 7.00
CA ASP A 85 -1.58 1.19 7.28
C ASP A 85 -1.93 -0.09 8.02
N ASN A 86 -1.92 0.04 9.34
CA ASN A 86 -2.19 -1.02 10.31
C ASN A 86 -1.15 -2.13 10.36
N LEU A 87 0.10 -1.91 9.97
CA LEU A 87 1.12 -2.93 10.27
C LEU A 87 1.23 -3.04 11.80
N THR A 88 0.81 -4.19 12.31
CA THR A 88 0.81 -4.47 13.74
C THR A 88 2.18 -4.96 14.17
N VAL A 89 2.48 -4.83 15.47
CA VAL A 89 3.72 -5.38 16.05
C VAL A 89 3.85 -6.87 15.73
N LEU A 90 2.76 -7.63 15.81
CA LEU A 90 2.76 -9.06 15.49
C LEU A 90 3.13 -9.34 14.03
N GLU A 91 2.61 -8.58 13.08
CA GLU A 91 2.90 -8.75 11.65
C GLU A 91 4.36 -8.40 11.35
N LEU A 92 4.89 -7.35 11.98
CA LEU A 92 6.31 -6.99 11.85
C LEU A 92 7.22 -8.10 12.37
N VAL A 93 6.91 -8.67 13.54
CA VAL A 93 7.69 -9.77 14.13
C VAL A 93 7.66 -11.02 13.25
N LYS A 94 6.50 -11.37 12.68
CA LYS A 94 6.38 -12.47 11.72
C LYS A 94 7.21 -12.22 10.46
N LYS A 95 7.18 -11.00 9.93
CA LYS A 95 7.99 -10.61 8.76
C LYS A 95 9.48 -10.73 9.04
N TYR A 96 9.93 -10.29 10.21
CA TYR A 96 11.33 -10.40 10.64
C TYR A 96 11.79 -11.86 10.75
N ILE A 97 10.99 -12.72 11.39
CA ILE A 97 11.33 -14.14 11.54
C ILE A 97 11.31 -14.86 10.18
N GLY A 98 10.38 -14.50 9.28
CA GLY A 98 10.33 -15.05 7.93
C GLY A 98 11.58 -14.74 7.09
N GLN A 99 12.29 -13.64 7.38
CA GLN A 99 13.57 -13.31 6.74
C GLN A 99 14.75 -14.14 7.27
N LYS A 100 14.62 -14.75 8.46
CA LYS A 100 15.66 -15.60 9.05
C LYS A 100 15.57 -17.00 8.45
N THR A 101 16.32 -17.26 7.38
CA THR A 101 16.49 -18.59 6.79
C THR A 101 17.58 -19.39 7.52
N GLY A 102 17.49 -20.72 7.53
CA GLY A 102 18.53 -21.60 8.10
C GLY A 102 18.54 -21.73 9.64
N VAL A 103 17.47 -21.36 10.33
CA VAL A 103 17.42 -21.42 11.80
C VAL A 103 17.30 -22.86 12.32
N ARG A 104 18.08 -23.22 13.34
CA ARG A 104 17.99 -24.51 14.06
C ARG A 104 16.60 -24.72 14.69
N HIS A 105 16.22 -25.98 14.86
CA HIS A 105 14.89 -26.36 15.39
C HIS A 105 14.57 -25.72 16.75
N ASN A 106 15.52 -25.72 17.70
CA ASN A 106 15.35 -25.11 19.02
C ASN A 106 15.08 -23.60 18.93
N THR A 107 15.82 -22.89 18.08
CA THR A 107 15.62 -21.45 17.89
C THR A 107 14.28 -21.16 17.21
N ARG A 108 13.83 -22.00 16.28
CA ARG A 108 12.50 -21.89 15.67
C ARG A 108 11.39 -22.10 16.70
N ALA A 109 11.55 -23.05 17.61
CA ALA A 109 10.62 -23.27 18.71
C ALA A 109 10.54 -22.04 19.64
N ASN A 110 11.69 -21.45 20.00
CA ASN A 110 11.73 -20.22 20.79
C ASN A 110 11.07 -19.03 20.09
N TYR A 111 11.29 -18.86 18.78
CA TYR A 111 10.61 -17.82 17.99
C TYR A 111 9.08 -18.02 17.98
N ASN A 112 8.62 -19.26 17.80
CA ASN A 112 7.19 -19.56 17.87
C ASN A 112 6.59 -19.29 19.26
N PHE A 113 7.35 -19.54 20.32
CA PHE A 113 6.94 -19.22 21.69
C PHE A 113 6.72 -17.71 21.87
N VAL A 114 7.68 -16.89 21.44
CA VAL A 114 7.57 -15.41 21.52
C VAL A 114 6.42 -14.90 20.65
N ILE A 115 6.24 -15.43 19.42
CA ILE A 115 5.10 -15.09 18.57
C ILE A 115 3.77 -15.38 19.29
N ASN A 116 3.67 -16.53 19.98
CA ASN A 116 2.46 -16.91 20.70
C ASN A 116 2.16 -16.00 21.90
N ILE A 117 3.18 -15.52 22.61
CA ILE A 117 3.03 -14.53 23.68
C ILE A 117 2.50 -13.22 23.10
N ILE A 118 3.15 -12.70 22.05
CA ILE A 118 2.77 -11.44 21.41
C ILE A 118 1.35 -11.53 20.83
N LYS A 119 0.95 -12.70 20.32
CA LYS A 119 -0.41 -12.94 19.79
C LYS A 119 -1.50 -12.89 20.87
N LYS A 120 -1.17 -13.29 22.11
CA LYS A 120 -2.11 -13.27 23.25
C LYS A 120 -2.22 -11.89 23.91
N GLU A 121 -1.16 -11.09 23.81
CA GLU A 121 -1.08 -9.76 24.42
C GLU A 121 -1.67 -8.66 23.54
N LYS A 122 -2.27 -7.64 24.16
CA LYS A 122 -2.79 -6.45 23.44
C LYS A 122 -1.71 -5.74 22.63
N PHE A 123 -0.47 -5.81 23.10
CA PHE A 123 0.72 -5.24 22.47
C PHE A 123 0.91 -5.72 21.02
N GLY A 124 0.62 -6.99 20.72
CA GLY A 124 0.76 -7.53 19.37
C GLY A 124 -0.20 -6.94 18.35
N THR A 125 -1.35 -6.43 18.79
CA THR A 125 -2.37 -5.80 17.93
C THR A 125 -2.17 -4.30 17.73
N LEU A 126 -1.23 -3.70 18.49
CA LEU A 126 -0.90 -2.29 18.33
C LEU A 126 -0.24 -2.04 16.99
N ARG A 127 -0.61 -0.91 16.39
CA ARG A 127 0.05 -0.41 15.18
C ARG A 127 1.42 0.16 15.55
N ILE A 128 2.42 -0.08 14.73
CA ILE A 128 3.81 0.32 15.00
C ILE A 128 3.95 1.84 15.14
N ASP A 129 3.17 2.60 14.37
CA ASP A 129 3.13 4.07 14.43
C ASP A 129 2.64 4.63 15.78
N LYS A 130 1.89 3.82 16.54
CA LYS A 130 1.35 4.19 17.85
C LYS A 130 2.17 3.65 19.03
N VAL A 131 3.16 2.79 18.79
CA VAL A 131 3.98 2.21 19.85
C VAL A 131 5.05 3.21 20.26
N LYS A 132 5.00 3.67 21.51
CA LYS A 132 6.10 4.45 22.10
C LYS A 132 7.12 3.53 22.74
N LEU A 133 8.34 4.06 22.93
CA LEU A 133 9.39 3.35 23.68
C LEU A 133 8.96 2.99 25.10
N SER A 134 8.16 3.84 25.75
CA SER A 134 7.56 3.57 27.06
C SER A 134 6.67 2.32 27.04
N ASP A 135 5.87 2.15 25.99
CA ASP A 135 4.90 1.05 25.88
C ASP A 135 5.65 -0.27 25.67
N ALA A 136 6.73 -0.25 24.87
CA ALA A 136 7.61 -1.40 24.69
C ALA A 136 8.34 -1.79 25.98
N LYS A 137 8.84 -0.81 26.76
CA LYS A 137 9.47 -1.06 28.05
C LYS A 137 8.47 -1.62 29.07
N ALA A 138 7.27 -1.06 29.14
CA ALA A 138 6.21 -1.54 30.02
C ALA A 138 5.81 -2.98 29.68
N TRP A 139 5.74 -3.31 28.39
CA TRP A 139 5.49 -4.68 27.94
C TRP A 139 6.61 -5.64 28.34
N LEU A 140 7.88 -5.24 28.20
CA LEU A 140 9.04 -6.05 28.62
C LEU A 140 9.07 -6.30 30.13
N ILE A 141 8.67 -5.32 30.96
CA ILE A 141 8.61 -5.48 32.43
C ILE A 141 7.49 -6.43 32.85
N LYS A 142 6.41 -6.50 32.06
CA LYS A 142 5.25 -7.36 32.32
C LYS A 142 5.51 -8.85 31.98
N LEU A 143 6.50 -9.10 31.12
CA LEU A 143 6.79 -10.41 30.51
C LEU A 143 7.54 -11.32 31.49
#